data_AF-A0A258C5A3-F1
#
_entry.id   AF-A0A258C5A3-F1
#
_cell.length_a   1.000
_cell.length_b   1.000
_cell.length_c   1.000
_cell.angle_alpha   90.00
_cell.angle_beta   90.00
_cell.angle_gamma   90.00
#
_symmetry.space_group_name_H-M   'P 1'
#
loop_
_entity.id
_entity.type
_entity.pdbx_description
1 polymer ?
#
loop_
_entity_poly.entity_id
_entity_poly.type
_entity_poly.pdbx_seq_one_letter_code
_entity_poly.pdbx_strand_id
1 'polypeptide(L)' 'MTCGGCARTVTKTIQTIDPNAKIVTDPPTRRVEVQTSASQEQIAAALSEAGFPPRAQ' A
#
# COMPACT_ATOMS: atom_id res chain seq x y z
N MET A 1 1.11 -17.60 7.83
CA MET A 1 0.63 -16.72 8.92
C MET A 1 1.56 -15.50 8.94
N THR A 2 1.21 -14.27 8.57
CA THR A 2 -0.09 -13.61 8.43
C THR A 2 0.05 -12.53 7.36
N CYS A 3 -0.43 -12.81 6.14
CA CYS A 3 -0.42 -11.86 5.03
C CYS A 3 -1.31 -10.62 5.29
N GLY A 4 -2.17 -10.68 6.31
CA GLY A 4 -3.05 -9.57 6.72
C GLY A 4 -2.36 -8.43 7.48
N GLY A 5 -1.18 -8.67 8.07
CA GLY A 5 -0.42 -7.61 8.75
C GLY A 5 0.17 -6.60 7.77
N CYS A 6 0.72 -7.11 6.66
CA CYS A 6 1.35 -6.30 5.62
C CYS A 6 0.36 -5.31 5.00
N ALA A 7 -0.83 -5.81 4.63
CA ALA A 7 -1.89 -5.00 4.05
C ALA A 7 -2.31 -3.83 4.96
N ARG A 8 -2.52 -4.08 6.26
CA ARG A 8 -2.89 -3.03 7.20
C ARG A 8 -1.82 -1.94 7.32
N THR A 9 -0.55 -2.32 7.38
CA THR A 9 0.55 -1.35 7.47
C THR A 9 0.65 -0.50 6.21
N VAL A 10 0.56 -1.12 5.04
CA VAL A 10 0.52 -0.43 3.73
C VAL A 10 -0.65 0.56 3.69
N THR A 11 -1.86 0.12 4.04
CA THR A 11 -3.07 0.97 4.09
C THR A 11 -2.93 2.15 5.04
N LYS A 12 -2.32 1.96 6.22
CA LYS A 12 -2.13 3.05 7.19
C LYS A 12 -1.07 4.06 6.73
N THR A 13 -0.02 3.58 6.09
CA THR A 13 1.05 4.42 5.51
C THR A 13 0.47 5.30 4.40
N ILE A 14 -0.29 4.70 3.48
CA ILE A 14 -0.93 5.43 2.38
C ILE A 14 -1.94 6.44 2.91
N GLN A 15 -2.81 6.06 3.85
CA GLN A 15 -3.80 6.98 4.45
C GLN A 15 -3.18 8.16 5.20
N THR A 16 -1.93 8.03 5.66
CA THR A 16 -1.21 9.15 6.30
C THR A 16 -0.83 10.24 5.27
N ILE A 17 -0.62 9.84 4.02
CA ILE A 17 -0.28 10.74 2.91
C ILE A 17 -1.55 11.22 2.21
N ASP A 18 -2.46 10.30 1.91
CA ASP A 18 -3.74 10.55 1.27
C ASP A 18 -4.85 9.86 2.06
N PRO A 19 -5.58 10.60 2.92
CA PRO A 19 -6.68 10.04 3.71
C PRO A 19 -7.87 9.59 2.87
N ASN A 20 -7.96 10.00 1.60
CA ASN A 20 -8.99 9.57 0.66
C ASN A 20 -8.54 8.37 -0.20
N ALA A 21 -7.34 7.83 0.05
CA ALA A 21 -6.86 6.67 -0.69
C ALA A 21 -7.74 5.46 -0.44
N LYS A 22 -8.08 4.76 -1.52
CA LYS A 22 -8.83 3.52 -1.52
C LYS A 22 -7.89 2.35 -1.74
N ILE A 23 -7.78 1.48 -0.76
CA ILE A 23 -6.92 0.30 -0.79
C ILE A 23 -7.79 -0.94 -0.91
N VAL A 24 -7.53 -1.76 -1.92
CA VAL A 24 -8.21 -3.04 -2.18
C VAL A 24 -7.19 -4.15 -2.02
N THR A 25 -7.32 -4.94 -0.97
CA THR A 25 -6.41 -6.06 -0.71
C THR A 25 -7.05 -7.35 -1.20
N ASP A 26 -6.38 -8.03 -2.11
CA ASP A 26 -6.79 -9.33 -2.63
C ASP A 26 -5.88 -10.43 -2.04
N PRO A 27 -6.27 -11.03 -0.90
CA PRO A 27 -5.52 -12.11 -0.28
C PRO A 27 -5.37 -13.39 -1.15
N PRO A 28 -6.33 -13.81 -2.02
CA PRO A 28 -6.13 -15.00 -2.82
C PRO A 28 -5.02 -14.84 -3.86
N THR A 29 -4.88 -13.66 -4.48
CA THR A 29 -3.79 -13.37 -5.45
C THR A 29 -2.57 -12.70 -4.82
N ARG A 30 -2.63 -12.38 -3.52
CA ARG A 30 -1.61 -11.61 -2.79
C ARG A 30 -1.34 -10.25 -3.43
N ARG A 31 -2.37 -9.63 -4.00
CA ARG A 31 -2.29 -8.30 -4.62
C ARG A 31 -2.88 -7.25 -3.70
N VAL A 32 -2.34 -6.04 -3.77
CA VAL A 32 -2.91 -4.87 -3.11
C VAL A 32 -3.01 -3.79 -4.16
N GLU A 33 -4.24 -3.40 -4.47
CA GLU A 33 -4.54 -2.30 -5.37
C GLU A 33 -4.72 -1.04 -4.54
N VAL A 34 -4.06 0.04 -4.95
CA VAL A 34 -4.10 1.33 -4.25
C VAL A 34 -4.55 2.37 -5.25
N GLN A 35 -5.71 2.97 -4.99
CA GLN A 35 -6.22 4.13 -5.71
C GLN A 35 -6.02 5.34 -4.80
N THR A 36 -5.23 6.30 -5.26
CA THR A 36 -4.88 7.51 -4.49
C THR A 36 -4.67 8.65 -5.48
N SER A 37 -4.89 9.87 -5.02
CA SER A 37 -4.57 11.07 -5.81
C SER A 37 -3.09 11.46 -5.68
N ALA A 38 -2.35 10.85 -4.74
CA ALA A 38 -0.93 11.06 -4.59
C ALA A 38 -0.13 10.41 -5.73
N SER A 39 1.01 11.00 -6.07
CA SER A 39 1.91 10.47 -7.08
C SER A 39 2.45 9.10 -6.66
N GLN A 40 2.60 8.21 -7.64
CA GLN A 40 3.07 6.85 -7.41
C GLN A 40 4.44 6.81 -6.73
N GLU A 41 5.31 7.79 -7.00
CA GLU A 41 6.62 7.96 -6.35
C GLU A 41 6.51 8.29 -4.86
N GLN A 42 5.58 9.15 -4.45
CA GLN A 42 5.35 9.50 -3.04
C GLN A 42 4.90 8.27 -2.25
N ILE A 43 3.97 7.52 -2.83
CA ILE A 43 3.48 6.27 -2.26
C ILE A 43 4.60 5.23 -2.22
N ALA A 44 5.34 5.05 -3.31
CA ALA A 44 6.43 4.09 -3.38
C ALA A 44 7.54 4.39 -2.37
N ALA A 45 7.91 5.66 -2.20
CA ALA A 45 8.90 6.09 -1.20
C ALA A 45 8.43 5.74 0.21
N ALA A 46 7.22 6.15 0.59
CA ALA A 46 6.70 5.88 1.93
C ALA A 46 6.49 4.39 2.21
N LEU A 47 6.04 3.64 1.21
CA LEU A 47 5.94 2.19 1.30
C LEU A 47 7.32 1.53 1.43
N SER A 48 8.32 2.02 0.70
CA SER A 48 9.71 1.56 0.82
C SER A 48 10.30 1.86 2.19
N GLU A 49 10.05 3.05 2.75
CA GLU A 49 10.43 3.41 4.13
C GLU A 49 9.74 2.52 5.17
N ALA A 50 8.48 2.14 4.92
CA ALA A 50 7.75 1.19 5.76
C ALA A 50 8.20 -0.28 5.57
N GLY A 51 9.13 -0.56 4.65
CA GLY A 51 9.63 -1.91 4.35
C GLY A 51 8.77 -2.72 3.38
N PHE A 52 7.87 -2.07 2.64
CA PHE A 52 6.94 -2.66 1.67
C PHE A 52 7.10 -2.05 0.27
N PRO A 53 8.29 -2.08 -0.36
CA PRO A 53 8.49 -1.46 -1.66
C PRO A 53 7.50 -2.04 -2.69
N PRO A 54 6.74 -1.19 -3.43
CA PRO A 54 5.86 -1.69 -4.46
C PRO A 54 6.70 -2.34 -5.57
N ARG A 55 6.45 -3.62 -5.83
CA ARG A 55 7.00 -4.27 -7.02
C ARG A 55 6.21 -3.80 -8.23
N ALA A 56 6.74 -2.80 -8.93
CA ALA A 56 6.41 -2.61 -10.34
C ALA A 56 6.95 -3.83 -11.09
N GLN A 57 6.07 -4.78 -11.42
CA GLN A 57 6.36 -5.85 -12.37
C GLN A 57 5.75 -5.51 -13.72
#